data_AF-A0A2D7Q7H9-F1
#
_entry.id   AF-A0A2D7Q7H9-F1
#
_cell.length_a   1.000
_cell.length_b   1.000
_cell.length_c   1.000
_cell.angle_alpha   90.00
_cell.angle_beta   90.00
_cell.angle_gamma   90.00
#
_symmetry.space_group_name_H-M   'P 1'
#
loop_
_entity.id
_entity.type
_entity.pdbx_description
1 polymer ?
#
loop_
_entity_poly.entity_id
_entity_poly.type
_entity_poly.pdbx_seq_one_letter_code
_entity_poly.pdbx_strand_id
1 'polypeptide(L)'
;MKRHRGKFNPSNDQPYELSRSRIENFFKCPACFYMQQVEGIVFPSIPGFNINEATDILLKRDFDFYREKQESHPFLISKGYSHLIPFQHENFELWTQSLHFGAKDRMHIDHLDTNLRVGGGLDDVWLNQKTSKIHIVDYKSTSQKKDNGPINLDDHWKSTYKRQMDLYAWIMKKKGFDVDDVGFFLYCDGDRFTENNFLKKEKALMEFKMTLIEYKTNYDWIEETLKQIYQTLRLSFRPNHSENCEYGNFLKQSFNNTDY
;
A
#
# COMPACT_ATOMS: atom_id res chain seq x y z
N MET A 1 -6.80 26.69 -2.32
CA MET A 1 -7.93 26.12 -3.10
C MET A 1 -8.43 24.87 -2.39
N LYS A 2 -9.71 24.52 -2.52
CA LYS A 2 -10.29 23.34 -1.86
C LYS A 2 -9.83 22.07 -2.60
N ARG A 3 -9.23 21.13 -1.87
CA ARG A 3 -8.78 19.82 -2.38
C ARG A 3 -9.94 19.04 -3.01
N HIS A 4 -9.71 18.39 -4.15
CA HIS A 4 -10.71 17.56 -4.84
C HIS A 4 -10.63 16.12 -4.33
N ARG A 5 -11.46 15.78 -3.35
CA ARG A 5 -11.44 14.49 -2.65
C ARG A 5 -12.86 14.00 -2.34
N GLY A 6 -13.02 12.70 -2.09
CA GLY A 6 -14.33 12.09 -1.84
C GLY A 6 -15.06 11.83 -3.16
N LYS A 7 -16.35 12.17 -3.24
CA LYS A 7 -17.10 12.06 -4.50
C LYS A 7 -16.51 12.99 -5.56
N PHE A 8 -16.22 12.44 -6.73
CA PHE A 8 -15.72 13.13 -7.90
C PHE A 8 -16.71 14.21 -8.36
N ASN A 9 -16.19 15.40 -8.61
CA ASN A 9 -16.94 16.54 -9.11
C ASN A 9 -16.31 17.01 -10.44
N PRO A 10 -16.98 16.81 -11.59
CA PRO A 10 -16.43 17.21 -12.88
C PRO A 10 -16.26 18.72 -13.04
N SER A 11 -16.96 19.53 -12.22
CA SER A 11 -16.83 21.00 -12.23
C SER A 11 -15.66 21.52 -11.38
N ASN A 12 -14.94 20.63 -10.69
CA ASN A 12 -13.75 21.01 -9.92
C ASN A 12 -12.50 20.87 -10.80
N ASP A 13 -11.80 21.98 -11.01
CA ASP A 13 -10.59 22.05 -11.84
C ASP A 13 -9.35 21.46 -11.15
N GLN A 14 -9.37 21.31 -9.82
CA GLN A 14 -8.26 20.77 -9.07
C GLN A 14 -8.06 19.27 -9.35
N PRO A 15 -6.81 18.78 -9.38
CA PRO A 15 -6.51 17.37 -9.53
C PRO A 15 -7.28 16.50 -8.54
N TYR A 16 -7.96 15.47 -9.05
CA TYR A 16 -8.77 14.58 -8.22
C TYR A 16 -7.89 13.59 -7.46
N GLU A 17 -7.99 13.61 -6.13
CA GLU A 17 -7.15 12.81 -5.25
C GLU A 17 -7.57 11.34 -5.24
N LEU A 18 -6.65 10.49 -5.68
CA LEU A 18 -6.79 9.03 -5.68
C LEU A 18 -5.63 8.40 -4.92
N SER A 19 -5.96 7.79 -3.78
CA SER A 19 -5.00 6.98 -3.04
C SER A 19 -4.74 5.66 -3.75
N ARG A 20 -3.61 5.03 -3.40
CA ARG A 20 -3.28 3.64 -3.78
C ARG A 20 -4.43 2.65 -3.54
N SER A 21 -5.16 2.78 -2.43
CA SER A 21 -6.30 1.90 -2.12
C SER A 21 -7.50 2.13 -3.05
N ARG A 22 -7.69 3.35 -3.58
CA ARG A 22 -8.76 3.65 -4.55
C ARG A 22 -8.43 3.07 -5.92
N ILE A 23 -7.16 3.14 -6.33
CA ILE A 23 -6.68 2.49 -7.56
C ILE A 23 -6.84 0.97 -7.44
N GLU A 24 -6.53 0.38 -6.28
CA GLU A 24 -6.77 -1.05 -6.07
C GLU A 24 -8.25 -1.43 -6.16
N ASN A 25 -9.15 -0.60 -5.63
CA ASN A 25 -10.59 -0.84 -5.76
C ASN A 25 -11.02 -0.86 -7.23
N PHE A 26 -10.41 -0.04 -8.08
CA PHE A 26 -10.65 -0.05 -9.52
C PHE A 26 -10.23 -1.39 -10.15
N PHE A 27 -9.03 -1.88 -9.83
CA PHE A 27 -8.58 -3.22 -10.28
C PHE A 27 -9.52 -4.33 -9.83
N LYS A 28 -10.00 -4.28 -8.59
CA LYS A 28 -10.95 -5.28 -8.09
C LYS A 28 -12.28 -5.22 -8.86
N CYS A 29 -12.84 -4.02 -9.03
CA CYS A 29 -14.10 -3.84 -9.73
C CYS A 29 -14.33 -2.36 -10.14
N PRO A 30 -14.34 -2.05 -11.45
CA PRO A 30 -14.67 -0.70 -11.94
C PRO A 30 -16.05 -0.20 -11.50
N ALA A 31 -17.05 -1.10 -11.39
CA ALA A 31 -18.38 -0.73 -10.91
C ALA A 31 -18.37 -0.31 -9.44
N CYS A 32 -17.66 -1.04 -8.56
CA CYS A 32 -17.53 -0.65 -7.15
C CYS A 32 -16.75 0.66 -7.00
N PHE A 33 -15.70 0.85 -7.82
CA PHE A 33 -14.99 2.12 -7.88
C PHE A 33 -15.94 3.27 -8.28
N TYR A 34 -16.74 3.10 -9.34
CA TYR A 34 -17.72 4.07 -9.79
C TYR A 34 -18.77 4.38 -8.71
N MET A 35 -19.34 3.35 -8.08
CA MET A 35 -20.29 3.51 -6.97
C MET A 35 -19.73 4.41 -5.87
N GLN A 36 -18.46 4.20 -5.51
CA GLN A 36 -17.87 4.96 -4.42
C GLN A 36 -17.41 6.37 -4.83
N GLN A 37 -16.76 6.51 -5.99
CA GLN A 37 -16.16 7.78 -6.42
C GLN A 37 -17.14 8.66 -7.19
N VAL A 38 -18.06 8.11 -7.96
CA VAL A 38 -19.01 8.90 -8.78
C VAL A 38 -20.37 8.99 -8.11
N GLU A 39 -20.91 7.90 -7.61
CA GLU A 39 -22.25 7.94 -7.00
C GLU A 39 -22.19 8.41 -5.53
N GLY A 40 -21.08 8.15 -4.84
CA GLY A 40 -20.87 8.51 -3.43
C GLY A 40 -21.38 7.46 -2.45
N ILE A 41 -21.54 6.21 -2.90
CA ILE A 41 -21.99 5.09 -2.05
C ILE A 41 -20.90 4.71 -1.06
N VAL A 42 -21.27 4.65 0.21
CA VAL A 42 -20.38 4.21 1.29
C VAL A 42 -20.53 2.70 1.45
N PHE A 43 -19.42 1.98 1.28
CA PHE A 43 -19.36 0.55 1.51
C PHE A 43 -19.14 0.28 3.01
N PRO A 44 -19.72 -0.79 3.59
CA PRO A 44 -19.46 -1.18 4.96
C PRO A 44 -17.96 -1.38 5.21
N SER A 45 -17.46 -0.82 6.31
CA SER A 45 -16.09 -1.03 6.76
C SER A 45 -15.97 -2.28 7.64
N ILE A 46 -14.80 -2.90 7.64
CA ILE A 46 -14.43 -3.91 8.64
C ILE A 46 -13.58 -3.28 9.76
N PRO A 47 -13.57 -3.86 10.97
CA PRO A 47 -12.66 -3.44 12.03
C PRO A 47 -11.20 -3.46 11.58
N GLY A 48 -10.39 -2.58 12.16
CA GLY A 48 -8.95 -2.52 11.90
C GLY A 48 -8.20 -3.75 12.39
N PHE A 49 -6.98 -3.94 11.88
CA PHE A 49 -6.07 -5.00 12.28
C PHE A 49 -5.00 -4.45 13.24
N ASN A 50 -5.38 -4.17 14.49
CA ASN A 50 -4.54 -3.44 15.44
C ASN A 50 -3.19 -4.12 15.77
N ILE A 51 -3.11 -5.46 15.69
CA ILE A 51 -1.83 -6.18 15.87
C ILE A 51 -0.90 -5.89 14.68
N ASN A 52 -1.44 -5.89 13.46
CA ASN A 52 -0.67 -5.57 12.27
C ASN A 52 -0.19 -4.10 12.29
N GLU A 53 -1.05 -3.19 12.72
CA GLU A 53 -0.68 -1.79 12.96
C GLU A 53 0.41 -1.66 14.03
N ALA A 54 0.32 -2.40 15.14
CA ALA A 54 1.36 -2.38 16.17
C ALA A 54 2.72 -2.84 15.62
N THR A 55 2.75 -3.90 14.81
CA THR A 55 4.02 -4.34 14.17
C THR A 55 4.60 -3.28 13.22
N ASP A 56 3.75 -2.57 12.48
CA ASP A 56 4.17 -1.47 11.60
C ASP A 56 4.80 -0.32 12.40
N ILE A 57 4.13 0.12 13.48
CA ILE A 57 4.62 1.18 14.38
C ILE A 57 5.97 0.79 14.99
N LEU A 58 6.12 -0.46 15.45
CA LEU A 58 7.35 -0.94 16.08
C LEU A 58 8.51 -0.99 15.08
N LEU A 59 8.27 -1.48 13.86
CA LEU A 59 9.27 -1.48 12.79
C LEU A 59 9.69 -0.06 12.41
N LYS A 60 8.73 0.86 12.24
CA LYS A 60 9.03 2.28 11.98
C LYS A 60 9.92 2.86 13.05
N ARG A 61 9.57 2.69 14.33
CA ARG A 61 10.37 3.19 15.45
C ARG A 61 11.80 2.62 15.47
N ASP A 62 11.95 1.33 15.19
CA ASP A 62 13.28 0.70 15.14
C ASP A 62 14.12 1.30 13.99
N PHE A 63 13.56 1.41 12.78
CA PHE A 63 14.29 1.99 11.65
C PHE A 63 14.49 3.51 11.78
N ASP A 64 13.61 4.23 12.47
CA ASP A 64 13.78 5.65 12.80
C ASP A 64 15.02 5.88 13.65
N PHE A 65 15.23 5.04 14.67
CA PHE A 65 16.43 5.08 15.50
C PHE A 65 17.73 4.90 14.68
N TYR A 66 17.73 3.99 13.70
CA TYR A 66 18.89 3.81 12.81
C TYR A 66 18.99 4.89 11.73
N ARG A 67 17.88 5.51 11.34
CA ARG A 67 17.86 6.67 10.44
C ARG A 67 18.58 7.86 11.06
N GLU A 68 18.30 8.19 12.32
CA GLU A 68 18.98 9.29 13.01
C GLU A 68 20.50 9.06 13.11
N LYS A 69 20.91 7.79 13.29
CA LYS A 69 22.31 7.40 13.35
C LYS A 69 23.01 7.33 11.99
N GLN A 70 22.25 7.30 10.89
CA GLN A 70 22.77 7.02 9.55
C GLN A 70 23.51 5.68 9.47
N GLU A 71 22.96 4.66 10.15
CA GLU A 71 23.54 3.32 10.26
C GLU A 71 22.59 2.25 9.69
N SER A 72 23.17 1.11 9.27
CA SER A 72 22.37 -0.05 8.86
C SER A 72 21.79 -0.75 10.09
N HIS A 73 20.53 -1.13 10.02
CA HIS A 73 19.91 -1.94 11.08
C HIS A 73 20.61 -3.32 11.19
N PRO A 74 20.86 -3.87 12.39
CA PRO A 74 21.51 -5.19 12.58
C PRO A 74 20.84 -6.34 11.84
N PHE A 75 19.51 -6.33 11.75
CA PHE A 75 18.75 -7.24 10.88
C PHE A 75 19.26 -7.20 9.43
N LEU A 76 19.37 -6.02 8.81
CA LEU A 76 19.88 -5.89 7.43
C LEU A 76 21.31 -6.40 7.31
N ILE A 77 22.18 -6.08 8.27
CA ILE A 77 23.57 -6.58 8.31
C ILE A 77 23.59 -8.12 8.31
N SER A 78 22.81 -8.75 9.19
CA SER A 78 22.71 -10.22 9.28
C SER A 78 22.16 -10.88 8.01
N LYS A 79 21.47 -10.11 7.15
CA LYS A 79 20.96 -10.55 5.85
C LYS A 79 21.90 -10.20 4.68
N GLY A 80 23.07 -9.62 4.95
CA GLY A 80 24.05 -9.24 3.91
C GLY A 80 23.83 -7.84 3.31
N TYR A 81 22.90 -7.05 3.84
CA TYR A 81 22.55 -5.71 3.37
C TYR A 81 23.15 -4.60 4.24
N SER A 82 24.38 -4.78 4.73
CA SER A 82 25.06 -3.79 5.59
C SER A 82 25.29 -2.41 4.96
N HIS A 83 25.07 -2.29 3.65
CA HIS A 83 25.21 -1.08 2.86
C HIS A 83 23.88 -0.35 2.63
N LEU A 84 22.77 -0.88 3.16
CA LEU A 84 21.47 -0.24 3.14
C LEU A 84 21.24 0.44 4.50
N ILE A 85 20.95 1.74 4.47
CA ILE A 85 20.59 2.51 5.66
C ILE A 85 19.23 3.18 5.45
N PRO A 86 18.44 3.44 6.50
CA PRO A 86 17.23 4.24 6.35
C PRO A 86 17.54 5.62 5.76
N PHE A 87 16.81 5.99 4.72
CA PHE A 87 17.06 7.20 3.95
C PHE A 87 16.62 8.45 4.73
N GLN A 88 17.57 9.34 5.03
CA GLN A 88 17.28 10.61 5.67
C GLN A 88 16.79 11.64 4.67
N HIS A 89 15.61 12.20 4.92
CA HIS A 89 15.07 13.29 4.13
C HIS A 89 14.13 14.16 4.98
N GLU A 90 14.19 15.49 4.80
CA GLU A 90 13.38 16.47 5.57
C GLU A 90 11.86 16.20 5.47
N ASN A 91 11.41 15.75 4.31
CA ASN A 91 10.00 15.44 4.05
C ASN A 91 9.61 13.98 4.33
N PHE A 92 10.50 13.13 4.84
CA PHE A 92 10.20 11.71 5.02
C PHE A 92 8.96 11.48 5.90
N GLU A 93 8.84 12.19 7.03
CA GLU A 93 7.67 12.10 7.90
C GLU A 93 6.38 12.55 7.18
N LEU A 94 6.46 13.53 6.28
CA LEU A 94 5.31 13.91 5.46
C LEU A 94 4.92 12.81 4.48
N TRP A 95 5.89 12.05 3.98
CA TRP A 95 5.65 10.95 3.05
C TRP A 95 4.98 9.74 3.68
N THR A 96 5.02 9.58 5.00
CA THR A 96 4.29 8.51 5.71
C THR A 96 2.81 8.84 5.93
N GLN A 97 2.40 10.11 5.79
CA GLN A 97 1.05 10.60 6.08
C GLN A 97 0.02 10.27 4.98
N SER A 98 -0.34 8.99 4.89
CA SER A 98 -1.23 8.45 3.87
C SER A 98 -2.60 9.14 3.77
N LEU A 99 -3.23 9.56 4.87
CA LEU A 99 -4.54 10.22 4.85
C LEU A 99 -4.49 11.66 4.30
N HIS A 100 -3.30 12.24 4.27
CA HIS A 100 -3.10 13.62 3.83
C HIS A 100 -2.24 13.73 2.58
N PHE A 101 -1.93 12.61 1.93
CA PHE A 101 -0.97 12.48 0.83
C PHE A 101 -1.04 13.58 -0.23
N GLY A 102 -2.23 14.10 -0.56
CA GLY A 102 -2.42 15.14 -1.57
C GLY A 102 -2.12 16.59 -1.15
N ALA A 103 -1.61 16.83 0.05
CA ALA A 103 -1.14 18.14 0.49
C ALA A 103 0.35 18.35 0.19
N LYS A 104 0.81 19.61 0.29
CA LYS A 104 2.19 20.02 -0.07
C LYS A 104 3.25 19.11 0.57
N ASP A 105 4.31 18.85 -0.20
CA ASP A 105 5.53 18.12 0.18
C ASP A 105 5.34 16.64 0.55
N ARG A 106 4.12 16.12 0.41
CA ARG A 106 3.78 14.72 0.68
C ARG A 106 3.97 13.81 -0.54
N MET A 107 3.72 12.53 -0.33
CA MET A 107 3.94 11.45 -1.29
C MET A 107 2.79 11.38 -2.32
N HIS A 108 2.88 12.24 -3.34
CA HIS A 108 1.97 12.27 -4.48
C HIS A 108 2.62 12.88 -5.72
N ILE A 109 1.97 12.66 -6.86
CA ILE A 109 2.18 13.35 -8.13
C ILE A 109 0.84 13.80 -8.70
N ASP A 110 0.87 14.82 -9.56
CA ASP A 110 -0.25 15.20 -10.40
C ASP A 110 -0.01 14.64 -11.81
N HIS A 111 -0.87 13.72 -12.23
CA HIS A 111 -0.85 13.13 -13.54
C HIS A 111 -1.59 14.06 -14.52
N LEU A 112 -0.83 14.83 -15.28
CA LEU A 112 -1.34 15.94 -16.10
C LEU A 112 -2.42 15.51 -17.10
N ASP A 113 -2.21 14.39 -17.80
CA ASP A 113 -3.12 13.92 -18.86
C ASP A 113 -4.53 13.58 -18.34
N THR A 114 -4.64 13.19 -17.06
CA THR A 114 -5.92 12.78 -16.46
C THR A 114 -6.41 13.72 -15.38
N ASN A 115 -5.63 14.75 -15.03
CA ASN A 115 -5.87 15.62 -13.89
C ASN A 115 -6.16 14.82 -12.59
N LEU A 116 -5.40 13.74 -12.37
CA LEU A 116 -5.48 12.91 -11.17
C LEU A 116 -4.29 13.21 -10.26
N ARG A 117 -4.55 13.40 -8.97
CA ARG A 117 -3.50 13.45 -7.93
C ARG A 117 -3.37 12.07 -7.31
N VAL A 118 -2.29 11.37 -7.66
CA VAL A 118 -2.07 9.98 -7.25
C VAL A 118 -1.03 9.92 -6.15
N GLY A 119 -1.34 9.23 -5.05
CA GLY A 119 -0.42 9.13 -3.93
C GLY A 119 -0.77 8.11 -2.85
N GLY A 120 -0.01 8.15 -1.76
CA GLY A 120 -0.13 7.23 -0.66
C GLY A 120 0.72 7.63 0.55
N GLY A 121 1.03 6.65 1.39
CA GLY A 121 1.97 6.81 2.49
C GLY A 121 2.99 5.68 2.46
N LEU A 122 4.26 6.03 2.61
CA LEU A 122 5.37 5.08 2.70
C LEU A 122 5.47 4.49 4.11
N ASP A 123 5.95 3.25 4.19
CA ASP A 123 6.38 2.68 5.46
C ASP A 123 7.84 3.04 5.74
N ASP A 124 8.74 2.80 4.77
CA ASP A 124 10.12 3.26 4.84
C ASP A 124 10.77 3.40 3.45
N VAL A 125 11.96 3.98 3.41
CA VAL A 125 12.83 4.10 2.24
C VAL A 125 14.26 3.84 2.72
N TRP A 126 15.00 2.98 2.01
CA TRP A 126 16.40 2.73 2.33
C TRP A 126 17.33 3.26 1.24
N LEU A 127 18.39 3.94 1.64
CA LEU A 127 19.47 4.39 0.77
C LEU A 127 20.50 3.29 0.62
N ASN A 128 20.83 2.96 -0.63
CA ASN A 128 21.96 2.12 -0.96
C ASN A 128 23.23 2.96 -1.02
N GLN A 129 24.13 2.80 -0.04
CA GLN A 129 25.36 3.58 0.04
C GLN A 129 26.37 3.27 -1.08
N LYS A 130 26.20 2.14 -1.78
CA LYS A 130 27.09 1.76 -2.90
C LYS A 130 26.66 2.37 -4.23
N THR A 131 25.36 2.51 -4.46
CA THR A 131 24.79 2.99 -5.73
C THR A 131 24.20 4.40 -5.63
N SER A 132 24.02 4.91 -4.41
CA SER A 132 23.29 6.14 -4.07
C SER A 132 21.81 6.14 -4.46
N LYS A 133 21.26 5.00 -4.88
CA LYS A 133 19.84 4.84 -5.17
C LYS A 133 19.03 4.59 -3.90
N ILE A 134 17.76 4.95 -3.94
CA ILE A 134 16.81 4.61 -2.88
C ILE A 134 15.96 3.39 -3.26
N HIS A 135 15.68 2.55 -2.27
CA HIS A 135 14.77 1.42 -2.35
C HIS A 135 13.49 1.75 -1.57
N ILE A 136 12.33 1.48 -2.17
CA ILE A 136 11.06 1.58 -1.46
C ILE A 136 10.89 0.35 -0.58
N VAL A 137 10.42 0.56 0.65
CA VAL A 137 10.24 -0.49 1.65
C VAL A 137 8.81 -0.49 2.14
N ASP A 138 8.24 -1.68 2.25
CA ASP A 138 6.85 -1.87 2.62
C ASP A 138 6.76 -2.93 3.72
N TYR A 139 6.12 -2.56 4.84
CA TYR A 139 5.99 -3.42 6.00
C TYR A 139 4.72 -4.24 5.90
N LYS A 140 4.85 -5.54 6.19
CA LYS A 140 3.74 -6.47 6.13
C LYS A 140 3.78 -7.40 7.32
N SER A 141 2.62 -7.72 7.85
CA SER A 141 2.50 -8.68 8.94
C SER A 141 1.34 -9.62 8.70
N THR A 142 1.48 -10.84 9.21
CA THR A 142 0.46 -11.87 9.15
C THR A 142 0.78 -12.96 10.18
N SER A 143 0.03 -14.05 10.17
CA SER A 143 0.39 -15.27 10.87
C SER A 143 -0.09 -16.44 10.01
N GLN A 144 0.85 -17.16 9.40
CA GLN A 144 0.54 -18.23 8.44
C GLN A 144 -0.32 -19.33 9.10
N LYS A 145 -1.33 -19.83 8.37
CA LYS A 145 -2.22 -20.90 8.85
C LYS A 145 -1.62 -22.30 8.71
N LYS A 146 -0.59 -22.46 7.89
CA LYS A 146 0.15 -23.70 7.64
C LYS A 146 1.64 -23.39 7.70
N ASP A 147 2.43 -24.31 8.22
CA ASP A 147 3.89 -24.19 8.24
C ASP A 147 4.49 -24.71 6.93
N ASN A 148 4.41 -23.89 5.89
CA ASN A 148 4.92 -24.21 4.55
C ASN A 148 6.29 -23.54 4.28
N GLY A 149 7.00 -23.14 5.34
CA GLY A 149 8.25 -22.39 5.24
C GLY A 149 8.06 -20.87 5.24
N PRO A 150 9.09 -20.10 4.81
CA PRO A 150 9.07 -18.65 4.89
C PRO A 150 8.01 -18.04 3.96
N ILE A 151 7.47 -16.88 4.35
CA ILE A 151 6.53 -16.13 3.53
C ILE A 151 7.18 -15.76 2.18
N ASN A 152 6.44 -15.96 1.10
CA ASN A 152 6.77 -15.47 -0.25
C ASN A 152 5.70 -14.50 -0.79
N LEU A 153 5.82 -14.06 -2.03
CA LEU A 153 4.86 -13.15 -2.70
C LEU A 153 3.96 -13.85 -3.74
N ASP A 154 3.81 -15.17 -3.68
CA ASP A 154 3.22 -15.95 -4.77
C ASP A 154 1.69 -16.07 -4.70
N ASP A 155 1.10 -15.85 -3.52
CA ASP A 155 -0.35 -15.94 -3.38
C ASP A 155 -1.10 -14.87 -4.20
N HIS A 156 -2.21 -15.24 -4.82
CA HIS A 156 -3.00 -14.36 -5.70
C HIS A 156 -3.38 -13.01 -5.06
N TRP A 157 -3.71 -13.00 -3.76
CA TRP A 157 -4.07 -11.79 -3.03
C TRP A 157 -2.87 -10.84 -2.81
N LYS A 158 -1.64 -11.35 -2.84
CA LYS A 158 -0.39 -10.56 -2.72
C LYS A 158 -0.08 -9.75 -3.99
N SER A 159 -0.80 -9.96 -5.09
CA SER A 159 -0.76 -9.07 -6.27
C SER A 159 -1.09 -7.61 -5.91
N THR A 160 -1.95 -7.43 -4.91
CA THR A 160 -2.29 -6.14 -4.28
C THR A 160 -1.06 -5.44 -3.71
N TYR A 161 -0.11 -6.17 -3.12
CA TYR A 161 1.10 -5.60 -2.53
C TYR A 161 2.14 -5.26 -3.58
N LYS A 162 2.27 -6.10 -4.60
CA LYS A 162 3.13 -5.84 -5.77
C LYS A 162 2.75 -4.51 -6.44
N ARG A 163 1.46 -4.31 -6.76
CA ARG A 163 0.96 -3.03 -7.30
C ARG A 163 1.17 -1.84 -6.35
N GLN A 164 1.11 -2.04 -5.04
CA GLN A 164 1.42 -0.97 -4.08
C GLN A 164 2.89 -0.54 -4.20
N MET A 165 3.81 -1.51 -4.18
CA MET A 165 5.24 -1.26 -4.34
C MET A 165 5.56 -0.58 -5.68
N ASP A 166 4.99 -1.10 -6.77
CA ASP A 166 5.14 -0.53 -8.12
C ASP A 166 4.71 0.95 -8.15
N LEU A 167 3.51 1.25 -7.64
CA LEU A 167 2.98 2.60 -7.63
C LEU A 167 3.84 3.54 -6.79
N TYR A 168 4.33 3.07 -5.64
CA TYR A 168 5.14 3.89 -4.75
C TYR A 168 6.51 4.22 -5.32
N ALA A 169 7.20 3.23 -5.89
CA ALA A 169 8.45 3.45 -6.59
C ALA A 169 8.27 4.37 -7.81
N TRP A 170 7.19 4.19 -8.57
CA TRP A 170 6.85 5.09 -9.68
C TRP A 170 6.61 6.54 -9.24
N ILE A 171 5.85 6.76 -8.15
CA ILE A 171 5.63 8.11 -7.58
C ILE A 171 6.97 8.74 -7.18
N MET A 172 7.82 8.02 -6.44
CA MET A 172 9.10 8.57 -5.99
C MET A 172 10.05 8.87 -7.15
N LYS A 173 10.06 8.04 -8.19
CA LYS A 173 10.79 8.30 -9.43
C LYS A 173 10.29 9.56 -10.14
N LYS A 174 8.97 9.73 -10.26
CA LYS A 174 8.35 10.94 -10.84
C LYS A 174 8.58 12.20 -9.99
N LYS A 175 8.81 12.06 -8.69
CA LYS A 175 9.23 13.14 -7.79
C LYS A 175 10.72 13.51 -7.92
N GLY A 176 11.48 12.82 -8.77
CA GLY A 176 12.87 13.14 -9.10
C GLY A 176 13.93 12.38 -8.31
N PHE A 177 13.54 11.38 -7.51
CA PHE A 177 14.50 10.53 -6.81
C PHE A 177 15.07 9.44 -7.73
N ASP A 178 16.35 9.09 -7.55
CA ASP A 178 16.96 7.93 -8.20
C ASP A 178 16.56 6.65 -7.46
N VAL A 179 15.43 6.08 -7.87
CA VAL A 179 14.83 4.89 -7.27
C VAL A 179 15.37 3.64 -7.97
N ASP A 180 15.82 2.66 -7.20
CA ASP A 180 16.20 1.36 -7.71
C ASP A 180 14.96 0.55 -8.16
N ASP A 181 15.14 -0.35 -9.12
CA ASP A 181 14.05 -1.20 -9.62
C ASP A 181 13.73 -2.34 -8.65
N VAL A 182 14.50 -2.52 -7.57
CA VAL A 182 14.20 -3.45 -6.47
C VAL A 182 13.58 -2.70 -5.29
N GLY A 183 12.39 -3.09 -4.89
CA GLY A 183 11.78 -2.75 -3.60
C GLY A 183 11.89 -3.91 -2.60
N PHE A 184 11.73 -3.60 -1.31
CA PHE A 184 11.79 -4.59 -0.24
C PHE A 184 10.46 -4.72 0.50
N PHE A 185 10.02 -5.95 0.72
CA PHE A 185 9.00 -6.25 1.71
C PHE A 185 9.64 -6.81 2.97
N LEU A 186 9.43 -6.14 4.11
CA LEU A 186 9.81 -6.67 5.41
C LEU A 186 8.58 -7.29 6.07
N TYR A 187 8.58 -8.62 6.12
CA TYR A 187 7.48 -9.43 6.61
C TYR A 187 7.70 -9.86 8.06
N CYS A 188 6.70 -9.61 8.88
CA CYS A 188 6.57 -10.03 10.28
C CYS A 188 5.51 -11.14 10.37
N ASP A 189 5.93 -12.40 10.49
CA ASP A 189 5.04 -13.56 10.56
C ASP A 189 4.91 -14.06 12.00
N GLY A 190 3.74 -13.86 12.62
CA GLY A 190 3.46 -14.34 13.97
C GLY A 190 3.51 -15.85 14.01
N ASP A 191 4.52 -16.40 14.67
CA ASP A 191 4.81 -17.83 14.70
C ASP A 191 3.86 -18.55 15.64
N ARG A 192 2.80 -19.11 15.06
CA ARG A 192 1.83 -19.95 15.78
C ARG A 192 2.27 -21.40 15.90
N PHE A 193 3.43 -21.75 15.33
CA PHE A 193 3.97 -23.11 15.32
C PHE A 193 5.17 -23.26 16.26
N THR A 194 5.57 -22.19 16.93
CA THR A 194 6.62 -22.24 17.96
C THR A 194 6.23 -23.21 19.08
N GLU A 195 7.21 -23.95 19.59
CA GLU A 195 7.04 -24.82 20.77
C GLU A 195 7.04 -24.02 22.07
N ASN A 196 7.39 -22.72 22.01
CA ASN A 196 7.44 -21.87 23.19
C ASN A 196 6.04 -21.55 23.73
N ASN A 197 5.85 -21.73 25.04
CA ASN A 197 4.59 -21.39 25.69
C ASN A 197 4.22 -19.91 25.49
N PHE A 198 3.13 -19.63 24.79
CA PHE A 198 2.62 -18.27 24.52
C PHE A 198 2.29 -17.52 25.81
N LEU A 199 1.41 -18.09 26.64
CA LEU A 199 0.94 -17.47 27.88
C LEU A 199 1.90 -17.78 29.04
N LYS A 200 2.47 -16.73 29.63
CA LYS A 200 3.20 -16.78 30.90
C LYS A 200 2.27 -16.30 32.03
N LYS A 201 2.79 -16.05 33.23
CA LYS A 201 1.99 -15.67 34.41
C LYS A 201 1.16 -14.38 34.22
N GLU A 202 1.79 -13.31 33.72
CA GLU A 202 1.20 -11.96 33.61
C GLU A 202 1.35 -11.36 32.20
N LYS A 203 2.01 -12.09 31.29
CA LYS A 203 2.28 -11.65 29.91
C LYS A 203 2.18 -12.81 28.95
N ALA A 204 1.83 -12.51 27.71
CA ALA A 204 1.97 -13.44 26.59
C ALA A 204 3.03 -12.93 25.61
N LEU A 205 3.78 -13.84 25.01
CA LEU A 205 4.85 -13.53 24.07
C LEU A 205 4.58 -14.24 22.75
N MET A 206 4.34 -13.46 21.70
CA MET A 206 4.26 -13.94 20.33
C MET A 206 5.64 -13.78 19.69
N GLU A 207 6.19 -14.87 19.19
CA GLU A 207 7.41 -14.84 18.39
C GLU A 207 7.06 -14.48 16.95
N PHE A 208 7.92 -13.72 16.28
CA PHE A 208 7.74 -13.36 14.90
C PHE A 208 8.91 -13.85 14.06
N LYS A 209 8.62 -14.61 13.00
CA LYS A 209 9.58 -14.97 11.96
C LYS A 209 9.71 -13.79 10.99
N MET A 210 10.89 -13.19 10.94
CA MET A 210 11.18 -12.04 10.07
C MET A 210 11.72 -12.48 8.71
N THR A 211 11.09 -12.04 7.64
CA THR A 211 11.51 -12.34 6.25
C THR A 211 11.70 -11.04 5.48
N LEU A 212 12.83 -10.91 4.78
CA LEU A 212 13.09 -9.82 3.85
C LEU A 212 12.94 -10.37 2.43
N ILE A 213 12.05 -9.79 1.64
CA ILE A 213 11.76 -10.24 0.27
C ILE A 213 12.11 -9.10 -0.70
N GLU A 214 12.99 -9.39 -1.64
CA GLU A 214 13.25 -8.52 -2.79
C GLU A 214 12.12 -8.65 -3.82
N TYR A 215 11.72 -7.53 -4.40
CA TYR A 215 10.74 -7.49 -5.46
C TYR A 215 11.15 -6.50 -6.54
N LYS A 216 11.23 -6.98 -7.78
CA LYS A 216 11.48 -6.12 -8.94
C LYS A 216 10.19 -5.41 -9.35
N THR A 217 10.21 -4.09 -9.35
CA THR A 217 9.06 -3.25 -9.68
C THR A 217 8.68 -3.34 -11.15
N ASN A 218 7.40 -3.14 -11.43
CA ASN A 218 6.82 -3.11 -12.76
C ASN A 218 5.84 -1.92 -12.90
N TYR A 219 6.15 -0.99 -13.79
CA TYR A 219 5.36 0.23 -13.99
C TYR A 219 4.37 0.15 -15.16
N ASP A 220 4.40 -0.92 -15.95
CA ASP A 220 3.72 -1.00 -17.26
C ASP A 220 2.20 -0.85 -17.16
N TRP A 221 1.62 -1.19 -16.01
CA TRP A 221 0.18 -1.11 -15.78
C TRP A 221 -0.31 0.29 -15.43
N ILE A 222 0.55 1.18 -14.92
CA ILE A 222 0.14 2.40 -14.20
C ILE A 222 -0.54 3.40 -15.14
N GLU A 223 0.14 3.80 -16.21
CA GLU A 223 -0.31 4.85 -17.13
C GLU A 223 -1.67 4.52 -17.76
N GLU A 224 -1.82 3.28 -18.24
CA GLU A 224 -3.06 2.81 -18.85
C GLU A 224 -4.20 2.73 -17.81
N THR A 225 -3.90 2.26 -16.60
CA THR A 225 -4.89 2.23 -15.51
C THR A 225 -5.39 3.63 -15.14
N LEU A 226 -4.51 4.63 -15.08
CA LEU A 226 -4.91 6.00 -14.79
C LEU A 226 -5.83 6.57 -15.87
N LYS A 227 -5.60 6.24 -17.15
CA LYS A 227 -6.49 6.61 -18.26
C LYS A 227 -7.85 5.92 -18.16
N GLN A 228 -7.89 4.63 -17.83
CA GLN A 228 -9.15 3.91 -17.64
C GLN A 228 -9.95 4.43 -16.44
N ILE A 229 -9.28 4.78 -15.34
CA ILE A 229 -9.91 5.44 -14.19
C ILE A 229 -10.51 6.78 -14.60
N TYR A 230 -9.75 7.60 -15.34
CA TYR A 230 -10.21 8.88 -15.84
C TYR A 230 -11.50 8.78 -16.67
N GLN A 231 -11.56 7.80 -17.57
CA GLN A 231 -12.74 7.50 -18.38
C GLN A 231 -13.91 7.03 -17.51
N THR A 232 -13.65 6.12 -16.57
CA THR A 232 -14.67 5.55 -15.67
C THR A 232 -15.33 6.64 -14.82
N LEU A 233 -14.56 7.60 -14.31
CA LEU A 233 -15.08 8.73 -13.54
C LEU A 233 -16.07 9.61 -14.33
N ARG A 234 -16.10 9.49 -15.66
CA ARG A 234 -16.89 10.31 -16.59
C ARG A 234 -17.95 9.52 -17.34
N LEU A 235 -18.15 8.24 -17.03
CA LEU A 235 -19.25 7.48 -17.59
C LEU A 235 -20.59 8.06 -17.13
N SER A 236 -21.58 8.06 -18.02
CA SER A 236 -22.95 8.49 -17.68
C SER A 236 -23.68 7.48 -16.79
N PHE A 237 -23.26 6.22 -16.85
CA PHE A 237 -23.86 5.11 -16.10
C PHE A 237 -22.78 4.20 -15.52
N ARG A 238 -23.10 3.58 -14.38
CA ARG A 238 -22.24 2.60 -13.72
C ARG A 238 -21.92 1.45 -14.69
N PRO A 239 -20.64 1.05 -14.84
CA PRO A 239 -20.29 -0.12 -15.63
C PRO A 239 -20.72 -1.42 -14.94
N ASN A 240 -20.64 -2.54 -15.66
CA ASN A 240 -20.90 -3.86 -15.08
C ASN A 240 -19.86 -4.22 -14.01
N HIS A 241 -20.31 -4.94 -12.97
CA HIS A 241 -19.40 -5.51 -11.98
C HIS A 241 -18.49 -6.56 -12.62
N SER A 242 -17.23 -6.64 -12.16
CA SER A 242 -16.33 -7.74 -12.50
C SER A 242 -16.94 -9.09 -12.10
N GLU A 243 -16.60 -10.15 -12.82
CA GLU A 243 -17.18 -11.49 -12.67
C GLU A 243 -17.19 -12.00 -11.22
N ASN A 244 -16.07 -11.86 -10.51
CA ASN A 244 -15.91 -12.34 -9.13
C ASN A 244 -16.10 -11.24 -8.07
N CYS A 245 -16.84 -10.18 -8.38
CA CYS A 245 -17.08 -9.08 -7.44
C CYS A 245 -18.04 -9.48 -6.32
N GLU A 246 -17.58 -9.48 -5.07
CA GLU A 246 -18.40 -9.82 -3.89
C GLU A 246 -19.66 -8.97 -3.78
N TYR A 247 -19.56 -7.66 -4.00
CA TYR A 247 -20.71 -6.74 -3.93
C TYR A 247 -21.65 -6.90 -5.12
N GLY A 248 -21.12 -7.22 -6.31
CA GLY A 248 -21.95 -7.54 -7.47
C GLY A 248 -22.77 -8.81 -7.22
N ASN A 249 -22.15 -9.82 -6.62
CA ASN A 249 -22.82 -11.06 -6.23
C ASN A 249 -23.85 -10.82 -5.11
N PHE A 250 -23.51 -10.03 -4.10
CA PHE A 250 -24.43 -9.62 -3.04
C PHE A 250 -25.68 -8.93 -3.61
N LEU A 251 -25.52 -7.95 -4.50
CA LEU A 251 -26.64 -7.25 -5.14
C LEU A 251 -27.52 -8.21 -5.95
N LYS A 252 -26.92 -9.07 -6.78
CA LYS A 252 -27.68 -10.08 -7.57
C LYS A 252 -28.48 -11.01 -6.67
N GLN A 253 -27.89 -11.51 -5.59
CA GLN A 253 -28.58 -12.39 -4.64
C GLN A 253 -29.70 -11.66 -3.90
N SER A 254 -29.48 -10.40 -3.54
CA SER A 254 -30.50 -9.55 -2.89
C SER A 254 -31.70 -9.26 -3.80
N PHE A 255 -31.49 -9.10 -5.11
CA PHE A 255 -32.58 -8.82 -6.06
C PHE A 255 -33.30 -10.09 -6.56
N ASN A 256 -32.68 -11.27 -6.47
CA ASN A 256 -33.31 -12.52 -6.89
C ASN A 256 -34.22 -13.14 -5.81
N ASN A 257 -34.07 -12.72 -4.55
CA ASN A 257 -34.95 -13.12 -3.44
C ASN A 257 -35.94 -12.00 -3.13
N THR A 258 -36.91 -11.75 -4.00
CA THR A 258 -38.00 -10.80 -3.75
C THR A 258 -39.08 -11.44 -2.88
N ASP A 259 -38.78 -11.58 -1.59
CA ASP A 259 -39.77 -11.79 -0.50
C ASP A 259 -39.63 -10.68 0.57
N TYR A 260 -39.05 -9.53 0.20
CA TYR A 260 -38.94 -8.33 1.04
C TYR A 260 -39.83 -7.20 0.54
#